data_AF-A0A4S2RKG0-F1
#
_entry.id   AF-A0A4S2RKG0-F1
#
_cell.length_a   1.000
_cell.length_b   1.000
_cell.length_c   1.000
_cell.angle_alpha   90.00
_cell.angle_beta   90.00
_cell.angle_gamma   90.00
#
_symmetry.space_group_name_H-M   'P 1'
#
loop_
_entity.id
_entity.type
_entity.pdbx_description
1 polymer ?
#
loop_
_entity_poly.entity_id
_entity_poly.type
_entity_poly.pdbx_seq_one_letter_code
_entity_poly.pdbx_strand_id
1 'polypeptide(L)'
;MSFLLCFACRNAVATGRDLPRIAYLHQALESLRSAVSPAVWAADWATHHARIGDFLTTYTTTDSRPRLVAAASEPDRELIHAMLERRLDP
;
A
#
# COMPACT_ATOMS: atom_id res chain seq x y z
N MET A 1 -15.46 7.27 -7.99
CA MET A 1 -14.15 7.91 -8.20
C MET A 1 -13.11 7.14 -7.40
N SER A 2 -12.25 6.36 -8.06
CA SER A 2 -11.38 5.39 -7.39
C SER A 2 -10.03 6.01 -7.03
N PHE A 3 -9.77 6.21 -5.74
CA PHE A 3 -8.55 6.83 -5.21
C PHE A 3 -7.27 5.98 -5.39
N LEU A 4 -7.39 4.69 -5.74
CA LEU A 4 -6.25 3.88 -6.17
C LEU A 4 -5.58 4.41 -7.45
N LEU A 5 -6.32 5.18 -8.28
CA LEU A 5 -5.72 5.95 -9.37
C LEU A 5 -4.77 7.04 -8.85
N CYS A 6 -5.00 7.64 -7.68
CA CYS A 6 -4.06 8.63 -7.12
C CYS A 6 -2.71 8.02 -6.75
N PHE A 7 -2.64 6.77 -6.30
CA PHE A 7 -1.36 6.08 -6.05
C PHE A 7 -0.76 5.47 -7.33
N ALA A 8 -1.59 5.10 -8.32
CA ALA A 8 -1.12 4.60 -9.61
C ALA A 8 -0.65 5.71 -10.57
N CYS A 9 -1.11 6.95 -10.36
CA CYS A 9 -0.71 8.13 -11.11
C CYS A 9 0.76 8.44 -10.87
N ARG A 10 1.56 8.29 -11.93
CA ARG A 10 2.95 8.72 -12.07
C ARG A 10 3.25 10.16 -11.56
N ASN A 11 2.23 11.01 -11.38
CA ASN A 11 2.33 12.41 -11.01
C ASN A 11 1.94 12.74 -9.56
N ALA A 12 1.48 11.78 -8.75
CA ALA A 12 1.41 12.01 -7.31
C ALA A 12 2.84 11.95 -6.79
N VAL A 13 3.51 13.11 -6.74
CA VAL A 13 4.79 13.26 -6.05
C VAL A 13 4.55 12.87 -4.61
N ALA A 14 4.81 11.62 -4.29
CA ALA A 14 4.80 11.11 -2.94
C ALA A 14 5.88 11.90 -2.19
N THR A 15 5.43 12.90 -1.44
CA THR A 15 6.34 13.68 -0.62
C THR A 15 6.82 12.78 0.51
N GLY A 16 7.97 13.08 1.13
CA GLY A 16 8.46 12.29 2.27
C GLY A 16 7.43 12.12 3.40
N ARG A 17 6.41 12.99 3.45
CA ARG A 17 5.27 12.96 4.36
C ARG A 17 4.30 11.80 4.12
N ASP A 18 4.27 11.25 2.90
CA ASP A 18 3.42 10.13 2.52
C ASP A 18 4.10 8.76 2.74
N LEU A 19 5.40 8.75 3.03
CA LEU A 19 6.18 7.51 3.21
C LEU A 19 5.62 6.58 4.31
N PRO A 20 5.21 7.08 5.51
CA PRO A 20 4.60 6.22 6.52
C PRO A 20 3.33 5.52 6.02
N ARG A 21 2.48 6.27 5.31
CA ARG A 21 1.22 5.77 4.76
C ARG A 21 1.46 4.72 3.66
N ILE A 22 2.42 4.97 2.77
CA ILE A 22 2.79 4.04 1.69
C ILE A 22 3.43 2.77 2.25
N ALA A 23 4.30 2.90 3.27
CA ALA A 23 4.90 1.75 3.95
C ALA A 23 3.83 0.88 4.62
N TYR A 24 2.87 1.50 5.32
CA TYR A 24 1.76 0.78 5.92
C TYR A 24 0.87 0.09 4.87
N LEU A 25 0.58 0.76 3.75
CA LEU A 25 -0.18 0.16 2.65
C LEU A 25 0.51 -1.09 2.08
N HIS A 26 1.83 -1.05 1.89
CA HIS A 26 2.58 -2.22 1.44
C HIS A 26 2.45 -3.40 2.42
N GLN A 27 2.56 -3.13 3.72
CA GLN A 27 2.37 -4.16 4.74
C GLN A 27 0.93 -4.71 4.74
N ALA A 28 -0.07 -3.83 4.62
CA ALA A 28 -1.48 -4.25 4.57
C ALA A 28 -1.78 -5.11 3.33
N LEU A 29 -1.16 -4.79 2.18
CA LEU A 29 -1.25 -5.60 0.96
C LEU A 29 -0.56 -6.96 1.11
N GLU A 30 0.59 -7.04 1.79
CA GLU A 30 1.23 -8.33 2.06
C GLU A 30 0.36 -9.20 2.99
N SER A 31 -0.27 -8.61 4.02
CA SER A 31 -1.26 -9.32 4.83
C SER A 31 -2.45 -9.80 3.99
N LEU A 32 -2.93 -8.95 3.07
CA LEU A 32 -4.04 -9.27 2.17
C LEU A 32 -3.76 -10.49 1.28
N ARG A 33 -2.50 -10.69 0.88
CA ARG A 33 -2.07 -11.83 0.05
C ARG A 33 -2.50 -13.18 0.63
N SER A 34 -2.58 -13.28 1.95
CA SER A 34 -3.05 -14.50 2.62
C SER A 34 -4.57 -14.69 2.63
N ALA A 35 -5.33 -13.62 2.43
CA ALA A 35 -6.80 -13.63 2.45
C ALA A 35 -7.43 -13.75 1.06
N VAL A 36 -6.69 -13.49 -0.02
CA VAL A 36 -7.17 -13.64 -1.40
C VAL A 36 -6.58 -14.86 -2.08
N SER A 37 -7.28 -15.40 -3.09
CA SER A 37 -6.74 -16.50 -3.87
C SER A 37 -5.51 -16.06 -4.69
N PRO A 38 -4.55 -16.96 -4.98
CA PRO A 38 -3.38 -16.62 -5.80
C PRO A 38 -3.74 -16.05 -7.18
N ALA A 39 -4.86 -16.49 -7.77
CA ALA A 39 -5.34 -16.00 -9.06
C ALA A 39 -5.80 -14.53 -8.96
N VAL A 40 -6.58 -14.18 -7.93
CA VAL A 40 -7.01 -12.80 -7.67
C VAL A 40 -5.80 -11.92 -7.31
N TRP A 41 -4.88 -12.44 -6.50
CA TRP A 41 -3.63 -11.73 -6.21
C TRP A 41 -2.85 -11.38 -7.48
N ALA A 42 -2.62 -12.36 -8.35
CA ALA A 42 -1.86 -12.16 -9.57
C ALA A 42 -2.54 -11.17 -10.53
N ALA A 43 -3.86 -11.23 -10.67
CA ALA A 43 -4.63 -10.36 -11.56
C ALA A 43 -4.69 -8.92 -11.07
N ASP A 44 -4.98 -8.71 -9.78
CA ASP A 44 -5.43 -7.40 -9.28
C ASP A 44 -4.41 -6.69 -8.38
N TRP A 45 -3.51 -7.43 -7.73
CA TRP A 45 -2.72 -6.92 -6.60
C TRP A 45 -1.21 -7.02 -6.78
N ALA A 46 -0.70 -8.06 -7.43
CA ALA A 46 0.73 -8.34 -7.55
C ALA A 46 1.51 -7.17 -8.18
N THR A 47 0.99 -6.58 -9.26
CA THR A 47 1.59 -5.42 -9.93
C THR A 47 1.61 -4.18 -9.03
N HIS A 48 0.55 -3.96 -8.25
CA HIS A 48 0.47 -2.82 -7.34
C HIS A 48 1.44 -2.99 -6.17
N HIS A 49 1.50 -4.20 -5.60
CA HIS A 49 2.44 -4.55 -4.54
C HIS A 49 3.89 -4.34 -4.97
N ALA A 50 4.27 -4.87 -6.15
CA ALA A 50 5.61 -4.70 -6.70
C ALA A 50 5.99 -3.22 -6.89
N ARG A 51 5.11 -2.42 -7.50
CA ARG A 51 5.35 -0.98 -7.71
C ARG A 51 5.55 -0.22 -6.40
N ILE A 52 4.77 -0.54 -5.36
CA ILE A 52 4.92 0.08 -4.05
C ILE A 52 6.23 -0.38 -3.39
N GLY A 53 6.58 -1.66 -3.52
CA GLY A 53 7.84 -2.20 -3.03
C GLY A 53 9.06 -1.50 -3.65
N ASP A 54 9.04 -1.29 -4.97
CA ASP A 54 10.08 -0.57 -5.72
C ASP A 54 10.18 0.90 -5.36
N PHE A 55 9.02 1.54 -5.13
CA PHE A 55 8.99 2.91 -4.63
C PHE A 55 9.64 2.98 -3.23
N LEU A 56 9.27 2.07 -2.33
CA LEU A 56 9.85 2.03 -0.99
C LEU A 56 11.34 1.68 -1.01
N THR A 57 11.85 0.82 -1.91
CA THR A 57 13.31 0.58 -2.01
C THR A 57 14.05 1.81 -2.53
N THR A 58 13.42 2.61 -3.38
CA THR A 58 14.01 3.84 -3.94
C THR A 58 14.12 4.95 -2.90
N TYR A 59 13.10 5.11 -2.05
CA TYR A 59 12.99 6.24 -1.13
C TYR A 59 13.20 5.89 0.36
N THR A 60 13.36 4.62 0.70
CA THR A 60 13.53 4.15 2.09
C THR A 60 14.54 3.00 2.15
N THR A 61 15.15 2.79 3.32
CA THR A 61 15.98 1.61 3.58
C THR A 61 15.16 0.51 4.24
N THR A 62 15.56 -0.75 4.07
CA THR A 62 14.91 -1.91 4.71
C THR A 62 14.76 -1.72 6.22
N ASP A 63 15.79 -1.19 6.90
CA ASP A 63 15.77 -0.92 8.35
C ASP A 63 14.80 0.20 8.76
N SER A 64 14.54 1.16 7.88
CA SER A 64 13.62 2.27 8.16
C SER A 64 12.15 1.90 7.99
N ARG A 65 11.84 0.82 7.25
CA ARG A 65 10.46 0.42 6.91
C ARG A 65 9.60 0.12 8.13
N PRO A 66 10.03 -0.69 9.13
CA PRO A 66 9.21 -0.95 10.30
C PRO A 66 8.87 0.33 11.08
N ARG A 67 9.81 1.27 11.13
CA ARG A 67 9.61 2.58 11.77
C ARG A 67 8.61 3.45 11.01
N LEU A 68 8.64 3.42 9.68
CA LEU A 68 7.68 4.14 8.84
C LEU A 68 6.27 3.56 8.97
N VAL A 69 6.14 2.23 8.97
CA VAL A 69 4.86 1.56 9.25
C VAL A 69 4.32 1.98 10.61
N ALA A 70 5.16 1.95 11.65
CA ALA A 70 4.78 2.35 13.00
C ALA A 70 4.40 3.84 13.10
N ALA A 71 4.98 4.69 12.25
CA ALA A 71 4.70 6.12 12.19
C ALA A 71 3.41 6.47 11.41
N ALA A 72 2.77 5.50 10.72
CA ALA A 72 1.49 5.73 10.07
C ALA A 72 0.42 6.06 11.12
N SER A 73 -0.33 7.14 10.91
CA SER A 73 -1.37 7.59 11.84
C SER A 73 -2.54 6.60 11.87
N GLU A 74 -3.21 6.45 13.02
CA GLU A 74 -4.42 5.62 13.13
C GLU A 74 -5.49 5.94 12.07
N PRO A 75 -5.87 7.21 11.81
CA PRO A 75 -6.87 7.50 10.77
C PRO A 75 -6.40 7.09 9.36
N ASP A 76 -5.10 7.17 9.06
CA ASP A 76 -4.58 6.67 7.78
C ASP A 76 -4.69 5.14 7.70
N ARG A 77 -4.44 4.43 8.80
CA ARG A 77 -4.54 2.96 8.87
C ARG A 77 -5.98 2.50 8.68
N GLU A 78 -6.93 3.12 9.38
CA GLU A 78 -8.37 2.84 9.24
C GLU A 78 -8.84 3.08 7.81
N LEU A 79 -8.46 4.22 7.21
CA LEU A 79 -8.81 4.54 5.84
C LEU A 79 -8.23 3.54 4.84
N ILE A 80 -7.00 3.07 5.05
CA ILE A 80 -6.39 2.02 4.24
C ILE A 80 -7.16 0.70 4.39
N HIS A 81 -7.53 0.32 5.61
CA HIS A 81 -8.26 -0.92 5.85
C HIS A 81 -9.64 -0.90 5.21
N ALA A 82 -10.44 0.15 5.47
CA ALA A 82 -11.77 0.30 4.89
C ALA A 82 -11.73 0.33 3.35
N MET A 83 -10.67 0.87 2.76
CA MET A 83 -10.45 0.85 1.31
C MET A 83 -10.19 -0.56 0.78
N LEU A 84 -9.33 -1.33 1.47
CA LEU A 84 -9.02 -2.70 1.07
C LEU A 84 -10.25 -3.60 1.21
N GLU A 85 -10.98 -3.51 2.32
CA GLU A 85 -12.22 -4.25 2.58
C GLU A 85 -13.27 -3.99 1.51
N ARG A 86 -13.55 -2.71 1.20
CA ARG A 86 -14.55 -2.35 0.18
C ARG A 86 -14.18 -2.80 -1.24
N ARG A 87 -12.92 -3.13 -1.51
CA ARG A 87 -12.47 -3.72 -2.78
C ARG A 87 -12.44 -5.26 -2.74
N LEU A 88 -12.52 -5.86 -1.55
CA LEU A 88 -12.67 -7.30 -1.34
C LEU A 88 -14.13 -7.73 -1.36
N ASP A 89 -15.05 -6.81 -1.09
CA ASP A 89 -16.48 -7.03 -1.33
C ASP A 89 -16.74 -7.28 -2.83
N PRO A 90 -17.38 -8.41 -3.20
CA PRO A 90 -17.61 -8.83 -4.59
C PRO A 90 -18.66 -8.00 -5.35
#